data_AF-A0A9N9MW73-F1
#
_entry.id   AF-A0A9N9MW73-F1
#
_cell.length_a   1.000
_cell.length_b   1.000
_cell.length_c   1.000
_cell.angle_alpha   90.00
_cell.angle_beta   90.00
_cell.angle_gamma   90.00
#
_symmetry.space_group_name_H-M   'P 1'
#
loop_
_entity.id
_entity.type
_entity.pdbx_description
1 polymer ?
#
loop_
_entity_poly.entity_id
_entity_poly.type
_entity_poly.pdbx_seq_one_letter_code
_entity_poly.pdbx_strand_id
1 'polypeptide(L)'
;MNPKFALKCLRAFNPGRRTLSGTPVPGHNIIKNTQKKFTQDDGLPVHLKAGSRDRLMYNGCWLAIILMDLWGAKVIIWDASLVPWLATF
;
A
#
# COMPACT_ATOMS: atom_id res chain seq x y z
N MET A 1 -1.51 -13.25 -20.84
CA MET A 1 -1.22 -11.81 -20.63
C MET A 1 -0.93 -11.16 -21.98
N ASN A 2 -1.67 -10.12 -22.38
CA ASN A 2 -1.49 -9.49 -23.70
C ASN A 2 -0.20 -8.65 -23.73
N PRO A 3 0.82 -9.02 -24.54
CA PRO A 3 2.12 -8.36 -24.54
C PRO A 3 2.02 -6.89 -24.99
N LYS A 4 0.98 -6.52 -25.76
CA LYS A 4 0.76 -5.14 -26.20
C LYS A 4 0.30 -4.21 -25.07
N PHE A 5 -0.34 -4.75 -24.02
CA PHE A 5 -0.77 -3.97 -22.86
C PHE A 5 0.43 -3.62 -21.96
N ALA A 6 1.28 -4.62 -21.66
CA ALA A 6 2.54 -4.41 -20.95
C ALA A 6 3.46 -3.41 -21.67
N LEU A 7 3.54 -3.50 -23.01
CA LEU A 7 4.34 -2.59 -23.83
C LEU A 7 3.82 -1.13 -23.79
N LYS A 8 2.51 -0.91 -23.65
CA LYS A 8 1.91 0.42 -23.51
C LYS A 8 2.21 1.02 -22.12
N CYS A 9 2.12 0.23 -21.06
CA CYS A 9 2.48 0.67 -19.71
C CYS A 9 3.98 1.01 -19.61
N LEU A 10 4.84 0.20 -20.23
CA LEU A 10 6.28 0.48 -20.35
C LEU A 10 6.59 1.72 -21.21
N ARG A 11 5.85 1.95 -22.30
CA ARG A 11 6.02 3.16 -23.15
C ARG A 11 5.54 4.46 -22.50
N ALA A 12 4.52 4.40 -21.64
CA ALA A 12 4.05 5.57 -20.91
C ALA A 12 5.08 6.10 -19.91
N PHE A 13 6.03 5.26 -19.51
CA PHE A 13 7.03 5.54 -18.48
C PHE A 13 8.47 5.42 -18.99
N ASN A 14 8.73 5.84 -20.24
CA ASN A 14 10.09 6.08 -20.68
C ASN A 14 10.46 7.56 -20.44
N PRO A 15 11.13 7.90 -19.31
CA PRO A 15 11.52 9.28 -19.01
C PRO A 15 12.45 9.88 -20.08
N GLY A 16 13.22 9.05 -20.79
CA GLY A 16 14.17 9.50 -21.82
C GLY A 16 13.53 10.00 -23.11
N ARG A 17 12.23 9.76 -23.34
CA ARG A 17 11.54 10.26 -24.56
C ARG A 17 10.90 11.63 -24.37
N ARG A 18 10.69 12.07 -23.12
CA ARG A 18 10.15 13.42 -22.81
C ARG A 18 11.23 14.49 -22.67
N THR A 19 12.51 14.10 -22.57
CA THR A 19 13.63 15.04 -22.55
C THR A 19 14.01 15.59 -23.93
N LEU A 20 13.42 15.07 -25.01
CA LEU A 20 13.69 15.52 -26.39
C LEU A 20 13.07 16.91 -26.72
N SER A 21 12.20 17.46 -25.88
CA SER A 21 11.63 18.81 -26.07
C SER A 21 12.26 19.90 -25.19
N GLY A 22 13.48 19.68 -24.68
CA GLY A 22 14.33 20.72 -24.08
C GLY A 22 13.99 21.17 -22.65
N THR A 23 12.78 20.89 -22.14
CA THR A 23 12.40 21.26 -20.75
C THR A 23 11.85 20.06 -19.97
N PRO A 24 12.50 19.64 -18.86
CA PRO A 24 11.94 18.63 -17.99
C PRO A 24 10.66 19.17 -17.34
N VAL A 25 9.56 18.42 -17.47
CA VAL A 25 8.30 18.74 -16.78
C VAL A 25 8.55 18.81 -15.27
N PRO A 26 7.99 19.79 -14.54
CA PRO A 26 8.11 19.84 -13.08
C PRO A 26 7.70 18.50 -12.46
N GLY A 27 8.56 17.95 -11.60
CA GLY A 27 8.38 16.62 -11.00
C GLY A 27 9.13 15.47 -11.67
N HIS A 28 9.76 15.67 -12.84
CA HIS A 28 10.53 14.62 -13.51
C HIS A 28 11.66 14.05 -12.63
N ASN A 29 12.35 14.91 -11.89
CA ASN A 29 13.43 14.51 -10.98
C ASN A 29 12.92 13.63 -9.83
N ILE A 30 11.71 13.91 -9.33
CA ILE A 30 11.08 13.12 -8.26
C ILE A 30 10.79 11.71 -8.77
N ILE A 31 10.22 11.61 -9.97
CA ILE A 31 9.91 10.33 -10.62
C ILE A 31 11.19 9.53 -10.85
N LYS A 32 12.25 10.16 -11.39
CA LYS A 32 13.54 9.48 -11.65
C LYS A 32 14.19 8.97 -10.36
N ASN A 33 14.15 9.76 -9.28
CA ASN A 33 14.67 9.34 -7.99
C ASN A 33 13.85 8.19 -7.39
N THR A 34 12.53 8.22 -7.58
CA THR A 34 11.62 7.14 -7.14
C THR A 34 11.88 5.86 -7.93
N GLN A 35 11.99 5.94 -9.26
CA GLN A 35 12.37 4.82 -10.11
C GLN A 35 13.67 4.17 -9.64
N LYS A 36 14.72 4.98 -9.42
CA LYS A 36 16.01 4.49 -8.94
C LYS A 36 15.88 3.73 -7.62
N LYS A 37 15.13 4.28 -6.66
CA LYS A 37 14.87 3.65 -5.36
C LYS A 37 14.11 2.33 -5.48
N PHE A 38 13.10 2.25 -6.35
CA PHE A 38 12.28 1.04 -6.49
C PHE A 38 12.94 -0.07 -7.33
N THR A 39 13.87 0.30 -8.22
CA THR A 39 14.66 -0.64 -9.04
C THR A 39 15.88 -1.20 -8.30
N GLN A 40 16.38 -0.51 -7.26
CA GLN A 40 17.49 -0.99 -6.45
C GLN A 40 17.16 -2.38 -5.83
N ASP A 41 18.11 -3.30 -5.94
CA ASP A 41 17.97 -4.68 -5.48
C ASP A 41 18.47 -4.80 -4.03
N ASP A 42 17.63 -4.38 -3.10
CA ASP A 42 17.91 -4.41 -1.66
C ASP A 42 17.32 -5.66 -0.96
N GLY A 43 16.80 -6.62 -1.73
CA GLY A 43 16.09 -7.80 -1.20
C GLY A 43 14.77 -7.51 -0.48
N LEU A 44 14.37 -6.24 -0.35
CA LEU A 44 13.13 -5.81 0.30
C LEU A 44 11.91 -6.02 -0.62
N PRO A 45 10.78 -6.54 -0.09
CA PRO A 45 9.55 -6.66 -0.85
C PRO A 45 9.01 -5.27 -1.21
N VAL A 46 8.28 -5.17 -2.33
CA VAL A 46 7.83 -3.87 -2.89
C VAL A 46 7.04 -3.02 -1.90
N HIS A 47 6.25 -3.64 -1.01
CA HIS A 47 5.42 -2.95 -0.02
C HIS A 47 6.18 -2.43 1.21
N LEU A 48 7.47 -2.73 1.34
CA LEU A 48 8.36 -2.16 2.37
C LEU A 48 9.47 -1.30 1.74
N LYS A 49 9.50 -1.20 0.41
CA LYS A 49 10.62 -0.61 -0.33
C LYS A 49 10.68 0.92 -0.19
N ALA A 50 9.59 1.59 0.20
CA ALA A 50 9.68 3.03 0.51
C ALA A 50 10.33 3.29 1.88
N GLY A 51 10.53 2.27 2.72
CA GLY A 51 11.32 2.32 3.95
C GLY A 51 10.48 2.43 5.22
N SER A 52 10.91 3.26 6.18
CA SER A 52 10.31 3.38 7.51
C SER A 52 8.83 3.79 7.49
N ARG A 53 8.42 4.61 6.52
CA ARG A 53 7.02 5.02 6.35
C ARG A 53 6.11 3.84 6.05
N ASP A 54 6.54 2.95 5.16
CA ASP A 54 5.76 1.75 4.81
C ASP A 54 5.64 0.83 6.02
N ARG A 55 6.71 0.69 6.80
CA ARG A 55 6.71 -0.10 8.03
C ARG A 55 5.78 0.48 9.10
N LEU A 56 5.76 1.80 9.26
CA LEU A 56 4.82 2.49 10.16
C LEU A 56 3.37 2.28 9.73
N MET A 57 3.08 2.45 8.43
CA MET A 57 1.73 2.25 7.89
C MET A 57 1.28 0.79 8.02
N TYR A 58 2.16 -0.17 7.75
CA TYR A 58 1.86 -1.60 7.88
C TYR A 58 1.53 -1.96 9.33
N ASN A 59 2.39 -1.57 10.28
CA ASN A 59 2.18 -1.84 11.69
C ASN A 59 0.94 -1.12 12.23
N GLY A 60 0.73 0.13 11.80
CA GLY A 60 -0.45 0.92 12.19
C GLY A 60 -1.76 0.30 11.71
N CYS A 61 -1.80 -0.21 10.47
CA CYS A 61 -2.98 -0.86 9.93
C CYS A 61 -3.33 -2.14 10.71
N TRP A 62 -2.32 -2.97 11.00
CA TRP A 62 -2.51 -4.17 11.82
C TRP A 62 -3.01 -3.86 13.23
N LEU A 63 -2.40 -2.88 13.89
CA LEU A 63 -2.83 -2.48 15.24
C LEU A 63 -4.27 -1.95 15.22
N ALA A 64 -4.64 -1.13 14.24
CA ALA A 64 -5.99 -0.59 14.13
C ALA A 64 -7.02 -1.71 13.97
N ILE A 65 -6.79 -2.67 13.07
CA ILE A 65 -7.69 -3.81 12.84
C ILE A 65 -7.85 -4.62 14.13
N ILE A 66 -6.73 -5.02 14.76
CA ILE A 66 -6.77 -5.83 15.98
C ILE A 66 -7.52 -5.10 17.11
N LEU A 67 -7.27 -3.80 17.29
CA LEU A 67 -7.95 -3.03 18.35
C LEU A 67 -9.45 -2.88 18.09
N MET A 68 -9.85 -2.64 16.84
CA MET A 68 -11.26 -2.53 16.45
C MET A 68 -11.97 -3.88 16.61
N ASP A 69 -11.36 -4.98 16.19
CA ASP A 69 -11.93 -6.32 16.29
C ASP A 69 -12.10 -6.75 17.76
N LEU A 70 -11.07 -6.52 18.60
CA LEU A 70 -11.14 -6.85 20.03
C LEU A 70 -12.19 -6.01 20.75
N TRP A 71 -12.29 -4.72 20.43
CA TRP A 71 -13.31 -3.86 21.03
C TRP A 71 -14.73 -4.23 20.57
N GLY A 72 -14.92 -4.50 19.28
CA GLY A 72 -16.19 -4.97 18.73
C GLY A 72 -16.62 -6.31 19.35
N ALA A 73 -15.72 -7.28 19.44
CA ALA A 73 -16.00 -8.56 20.08
C ALA A 73 -16.40 -8.39 21.55
N LYS A 74 -15.74 -7.49 22.30
CA LYS A 74 -16.11 -7.18 23.68
C LYS A 74 -17.54 -6.65 23.78
N VAL A 75 -17.94 -5.71 22.93
CA VAL A 75 -19.30 -5.13 22.92
C VAL A 75 -20.33 -6.23 22.62
N ILE A 76 -20.07 -7.05 21.60
CA ILE A 76 -20.97 -8.15 21.22
C ILE A 76 -21.15 -9.16 22.37
N ILE A 77 -20.06 -9.55 23.04
CA ILE A 77 -20.11 -10.48 24.18
C ILE A 77 -20.88 -9.86 25.36
N TRP A 78 -20.64 -8.58 25.64
CA TRP A 78 -21.34 -7.86 26.71
C TRP A 78 -22.85 -7.81 26.44
N ASP A 79 -23.26 -7.45 25.23
CA ASP A 79 -24.67 -7.41 24.83
C ASP A 79 -25.31 -8.81 24.88
N ALA A 80 -24.61 -9.84 24.41
CA ALA A 80 -25.09 -11.23 24.50
C ALA A 80 -25.27 -11.70 25.96
N SER A 81 -24.41 -11.25 26.88
CA SER A 81 -24.50 -11.60 28.30
C SER A 81 -25.69 -10.95 29.02
N LEU A 82 -26.20 -9.83 28.48
CA LEU A 82 -27.34 -9.09 29.02
C LEU A 82 -28.69 -9.59 28.49
N VAL A 83 -28.70 -10.55 27.56
CA VAL A 83 -29.92 -11.16 27.01
C VAL A 83 -30.09 -12.59 27.56
N PRO A 84 -30.68 -12.76 28.76
CA PRO A 84 -30.73 -14.06 29.44
C PRO A 84 -31.56 -15.14 28.72
N TRP A 85 -32.47 -14.77 27.80
CA TRP A 85 -33.33 -15.74 27.09
C TRP A 85 -32.68 -16.35 25.82
N LEU A 86 -31.49 -15.92 25.42
CA LEU A 86 -30.71 -16.55 24.34
C LEU A 86 -29.86 -17.74 24.83
N ALA A 87 -29.80 -17.98 26.15
CA ALA A 87 -29.05 -19.08 26.77
C ALA A 87 -29.92 -20.33 27.08
N THR A 88 -31.19 -20.34 26.66
CA THR A 88 -32.20 -21.36 27.03
C THR A 88 -32.79 -22.14 25.84
N PHE A 89 -32.00 -22.40 24.79
CA PHE A 89 -32.32 -23.41 23.77
C PHE A 89 -31.15 -24.38 23.59
#